data_AF-A0A1G8EDZ7-F1
#
_entry.id   AF-A0A1G8EDZ7-F1
#
_cell.length_a   1.000
_cell.length_b   1.000
_cell.length_c   1.000
_cell.angle_alpha   90.00
_cell.angle_beta   90.00
_cell.angle_gamma   90.00
#
_symmetry.space_group_name_H-M   'P 1'
#
loop_
_entity.id
_entity.type
_entity.pdbx_description
1 polymer ?
#
loop_
_entity_poly.entity_id
_entity_poly.type
_entity_poly.pdbx_seq_one_letter_code
_entity_poly.pdbx_strand_id
1 'polypeptide(L)'
;MAEAGITVQVCHALPDSTFLRSLNVPAGTTIEQAVALSGLLREIPAIDLAVNMVGIYGKKKPLDTVLREHDRVEVYRPLQADPKEARRRRAGGKPAKG
;
A
#
# COMPACT_ATOMS: atom_id res chain seq x y z
N MET A 1 -7.77 13.24 21.90
CA MET A 1 -6.48 12.65 22.32
C MET A 1 -5.68 12.47 21.04
N ALA A 2 -4.57 13.18 20.87
CA ALA A 2 -3.76 13.03 19.65
C ALA A 2 -3.09 11.65 19.74
N GLU A 3 -3.59 10.68 18.97
CA GLU A 3 -2.91 9.40 18.84
C GLU A 3 -1.50 9.67 18.32
N ALA A 4 -0.49 9.17 19.04
CA ALA A 4 0.91 9.40 18.70
C ALA A 4 1.14 8.94 17.25
N GLY A 5 1.53 9.88 16.38
CA GLY A 5 1.80 9.58 14.99
C GLY A 5 3.10 8.79 14.87
N ILE A 6 3.05 7.65 14.20
CA ILE A 6 4.23 6.86 13.86
C ILE A 6 4.78 7.31 12.51
N THR A 7 6.10 7.31 12.38
CA THR A 7 6.76 7.59 11.10
C THR A 7 7.06 6.29 10.39
N VAL A 8 6.51 6.11 9.19
CA VAL A 8 6.68 4.91 8.36
C VAL A 8 7.22 5.30 6.99
N GLN A 9 7.80 4.33 6.28
CA GLN A 9 8.26 4.49 4.90
C GLN A 9 7.53 3.51 3.99
N VAL A 10 7.11 3.97 2.83
CA VAL A 10 6.55 3.13 1.77
C VAL A 10 7.49 3.18 0.59
N CYS A 11 7.94 2.01 0.13
CA CYS A 11 8.77 1.88 -1.05
C CYS A 11 8.22 0.88 -2.07
N HIS A 12 8.53 1.15 -3.34
CA HIS A 12 8.24 0.28 -4.46
C HIS A 12 9.36 0.39 -5.49
N ALA A 13 9.95 -0.74 -5.86
CA ALA A 13 11.03 -0.78 -6.83
C ALA A 13 10.53 -1.38 -8.16
N LEU A 14 10.39 -0.53 -9.17
CA LEU A 14 10.22 -0.92 -10.58
C LEU A 14 11.56 -0.81 -11.32
N PRO A 15 11.76 -1.54 -12.42
CA PRO A 15 12.96 -1.42 -13.24
C PRO A 15 13.19 0.00 -13.78
N ASP A 16 12.12 0.73 -14.08
CA ASP A 16 12.16 2.09 -14.64
C ASP A 16 11.94 3.20 -13.59
N SER A 17 11.51 2.87 -12.37
CA SER A 17 11.16 3.88 -11.36
C SER A 17 11.24 3.33 -9.94
N THR A 18 11.78 4.13 -9.03
CA THR A 18 11.81 3.83 -7.60
C THR A 18 10.92 4.81 -6.85
N PHE A 19 9.93 4.28 -6.14
CA PHE A 19 9.13 5.06 -5.20
C PHE A 19 9.68 4.85 -3.80
N LEU A 20 9.95 5.93 -3.08
CA LEU A 20 10.25 5.91 -1.66
C LEU A 20 9.65 7.16 -1.03
N ARG A 21 8.72 6.99 -0.09
CA ARG A 21 8.07 8.09 0.59
C ARG A 21 7.93 7.82 2.08
N SER A 22 8.38 8.78 2.89
CA SER A 22 8.17 8.80 4.34
C SER A 22 6.85 9.49 4.67
N LEU A 23 6.08 8.91 5.57
CA LEU A 23 4.76 9.37 5.97
C LEU A 23 4.68 9.38 7.49
N ASN A 24 4.01 10.38 8.06
CA ASN A 24 3.58 10.32 9.45
C ASN A 24 2.10 9.93 9.47
N VAL A 25 1.78 8.81 10.11
CA VAL A 25 0.44 8.22 10.14
C VAL A 25 0.06 7.92 11.60
N PRO A 26 -1.22 7.90 11.97
CA PRO A 26 -1.60 7.57 13.34
C PRO A 26 -1.12 6.15 13.72
N ALA A 27 -0.72 5.96 14.98
CA ALA A 27 -0.49 4.63 15.52
C ALA A 27 -1.72 3.74 15.27
N GLY A 28 -1.52 2.48 14.90
CA GLY A 28 -2.62 1.60 14.48
C GLY A 28 -2.89 1.57 12.98
N THR A 29 -2.25 2.45 12.19
CA THR A 29 -2.34 2.42 10.72
C THR A 29 -1.82 1.09 10.18
N THR A 30 -2.58 0.48 9.26
CA THR A 30 -2.20 -0.78 8.62
C THR A 30 -1.35 -0.55 7.37
N ILE A 31 -0.71 -1.61 6.86
CA ILE A 31 0.06 -1.56 5.60
C ILE A 31 -0.80 -0.99 4.46
N GLU A 32 -2.03 -1.49 4.29
CA GLU A 32 -2.95 -1.01 3.25
C GLU A 32 -3.18 0.49 3.33
N GLN A 33 -3.49 0.98 4.53
CA GLN A 33 -3.77 2.39 4.76
C GLN A 33 -2.53 3.25 4.51
N ALA A 34 -1.35 2.83 4.98
CA ALA A 34 -0.12 3.57 4.70
C ALA A 34 0.20 3.64 3.21
N VAL A 35 -0.01 2.55 2.46
CA VAL A 35 0.18 2.55 1.00
C VAL A 35 -0.84 3.48 0.32
N ALA A 36 -2.10 3.47 0.73
CA ALA A 36 -3.11 4.38 0.21
C ALA A 36 -2.77 5.85 0.51
N LEU A 37 -2.38 6.16 1.75
CA LEU A 37 -1.97 7.50 2.21
C LEU A 37 -0.69 7.98 1.54
N SER A 38 0.20 7.06 1.15
CA SER A 38 1.44 7.40 0.45
C SER A 38 1.22 8.01 -0.93
N GLY A 39 0.06 7.80 -1.53
CA GLY A 39 -0.20 8.15 -2.92
C GLY A 39 0.46 7.21 -3.93
N LEU A 40 1.12 6.13 -3.49
CA LEU A 40 1.73 5.13 -4.37
C LEU A 40 0.74 4.58 -5.40
N LEU A 41 -0.49 4.28 -5.00
CA LEU A 41 -1.54 3.78 -5.91
C LEU A 41 -1.98 4.83 -6.95
N ARG A 42 -1.80 6.12 -6.64
CA ARG A 42 -2.12 7.23 -7.52
C ARG A 42 -0.97 7.52 -8.49
N GLU A 43 0.26 7.41 -8.02
CA GLU A 43 1.46 7.60 -8.84
C GLU A 43 1.70 6.41 -9.78
N ILE A 44 1.41 5.19 -9.30
CA ILE A 44 1.60 3.95 -10.03
C ILE A 44 0.27 3.17 -10.07
N PRO A 45 -0.64 3.52 -11.00
CA PRO A 45 -1.97 2.88 -11.10
C PRO A 45 -1.91 1.39 -11.48
N ALA A 46 -0.73 0.91 -11.92
CA ALA A 46 -0.46 -0.50 -12.21
C ALA A 46 -0.33 -1.37 -10.94
N ILE A 47 -0.16 -0.77 -9.76
CA ILE A 47 -0.11 -1.51 -8.50
C ILE A 47 -1.52 -1.92 -8.11
N ASP A 48 -1.67 -3.20 -7.77
CA ASP A 48 -2.89 -3.75 -7.20
C ASP A 48 -2.56 -4.51 -5.92
N LEU A 49 -2.91 -3.97 -4.76
CA LEU A 49 -2.58 -4.58 -3.47
C LEU A 49 -3.21 -5.97 -3.27
N ALA A 50 -4.24 -6.34 -4.06
CA ALA A 50 -4.80 -7.68 -4.02
C ALA A 50 -3.87 -8.73 -4.66
N VAL A 51 -3.02 -8.30 -5.61
CA VAL A 51 -2.13 -9.19 -6.39
C VAL A 51 -0.66 -8.98 -5.99
N ASN A 52 -0.29 -7.74 -5.70
CA ASN A 52 1.05 -7.37 -5.26
C ASN A 52 1.30 -7.89 -3.85
N MET A 53 2.42 -8.60 -3.68
CA MET A 53 2.85 -8.98 -2.35
C MET A 53 3.40 -7.76 -1.62
N VAL A 54 3.04 -7.59 -0.35
CA VAL A 54 3.62 -6.56 0.50
C VAL A 54 4.43 -7.19 1.62
N GLY A 55 5.41 -6.47 2.10
CA GLY A 55 6.23 -6.89 3.23
C GLY A 55 6.82 -5.72 4.00
N ILE A 56 7.44 -6.05 5.11
CA ILE A 56 8.20 -5.09 5.93
C ILE A 56 9.60 -5.67 6.10
N TYR A 57 10.64 -4.92 5.70
CA TYR A 57 12.05 -5.33 5.79
C TYR A 57 12.32 -6.76 5.25
N GLY A 58 11.88 -7.06 4.03
CA GLY A 58 12.08 -8.36 3.37
C GLY A 58 11.11 -9.45 3.84
N LYS A 59 10.24 -9.17 4.82
CA LYS A 59 9.30 -10.16 5.38
C LYS A 59 7.91 -9.91 4.84
N LYS A 60 7.36 -10.87 4.11
CA LYS A 60 5.97 -10.84 3.62
C LYS A 60 5.00 -10.69 4.80
N LYS A 61 4.04 -9.76 4.67
CA LYS A 61 3.04 -9.44 5.69
C LYS A 61 1.67 -9.24 5.05
N PRO A 62 0.57 -9.57 5.74
CA PRO A 62 -0.77 -9.25 5.25
C PRO A 62 -1.00 -7.73 5.29
N LEU A 63 -1.86 -7.25 4.40
CA LEU A 63 -2.25 -5.83 4.28
C LEU A 63 -2.84 -5.25 5.58
N ASP A 64 -3.50 -6.10 6.38
CA ASP A 64 -4.09 -5.75 7.67
C ASP A 64 -3.06 -5.63 8.82
N THR A 65 -1.77 -5.86 8.53
CA THR A 65 -0.72 -5.72 9.55
C THR A 65 -0.64 -4.28 10.00
N VAL A 66 -0.79 -4.05 11.31
CA VAL A 66 -0.55 -2.76 11.95
C VAL A 66 0.93 -2.41 11.91
N LEU A 67 1.22 -1.21 11.43
CA LEU A 67 2.56 -0.66 11.34
C LEU A 67 3.05 -0.14 12.69
N ARG A 68 4.37 -0.14 12.82
CA ARG A 68 5.11 0.41 13.95
C ARG A 68 5.99 1.56 13.50
N GLU A 69 6.46 2.33 14.46
CA GLU A 69 7.41 3.40 14.19
C GLU A 69 8.66 2.85 13.50
N HIS A 70 9.10 3.56 12.46
CA HIS A 70 10.19 3.21 11.57
C HIS A 70 9.98 1.95 10.72
N ASP A 71 8.76 1.43 10.61
CA ASP A 71 8.49 0.37 9.65
C ASP A 71 8.65 0.86 8.21
N ARG A 72 9.27 0.01 7.39
CA ARG A 72 9.38 0.20 5.94
C ARG A 72 8.54 -0.83 5.22
N VAL A 73 7.41 -0.37 4.68
CA VAL A 73 6.55 -1.14 3.80
C VAL A 73 7.17 -1.22 2.42
N GLU A 74 7.31 -2.43 1.92
CA GLU A 74 7.84 -2.74 0.59
C GLU A 74 6.74 -3.40 -0.22
N VAL A 75 6.39 -2.81 -1.36
CA VAL A 75 5.45 -3.41 -2.32
C VAL A 75 6.25 -4.15 -3.38
N TYR A 76 6.14 -5.46 -3.42
CA TYR A 76 6.81 -6.31 -4.40
C TYR A 76 6.01 -6.43 -5.70
N ARG A 77 6.69 -6.87 -6.76
CA ARG A 77 6.05 -7.19 -8.03
C ARG A 77 5.16 -8.42 -7.88
N PRO A 78 4.02 -8.50 -8.58
CA PRO A 78 3.26 -9.73 -8.65
C PRO A 78 4.15 -10.80 -9.28
N LEU A 79 4.25 -11.97 -8.64
CA LEU A 79 4.75 -13.15 -9.35
C LEU A 79 3.74 -13.42 -10.48
N GLN A 80 4.23 -13.56 -11.71
CA GLN A 80 3.43 -13.84 -12.91
C GLN A 80 2.74 -15.22 -12.84
N ALA A 81 1.81 -15.38 -11.90
CA ALA A 81 1.01 -16.58 -11.69
C ALA A 81 -0.33 -16.18 -11.05
N ASP A 82 -1.21 -15.51 -11.80
CA ASP A 82 -2.44 -16.13 -12.32
C ASP A 82 -3.40 -15.06 -12.88
N PRO A 83 -3.87 -15.20 -14.14
CA PRO A 83 -4.67 -14.21 -14.85
C PRO A 83 -6.16 -14.25 -14.47
N LYS A 84 -6.52 -14.10 -13.19
CA LYS A 84 -7.92 -14.34 -12.75
C LYS A 84 -8.67 -13.20 -12.05
N GLU A 85 -8.02 -12.12 -11.63
CA GLU A 85 -8.70 -11.07 -10.84
C GLU A 85 -8.78 -9.67 -11.48
N ALA A 86 -8.55 -9.55 -12.78
CA ALA A 86 -8.88 -8.32 -13.53
C ALA A 86 -10.40 -7.99 -13.54
N ARG A 87 -11.25 -8.83 -12.92
CA ARG A 87 -12.71 -8.75 -13.00
C ARG A 87 -13.38 -7.93 -11.88
N ARG A 88 -12.69 -7.55 -10.79
CA ARG A 88 -13.37 -6.92 -9.63
C ARG A 88 -13.20 -5.39 -9.47
N ARG A 89 -12.56 -4.66 -10.38
CA ARG A 89 -12.55 -3.18 -10.37
C ARG A 89 -13.83 -2.54 -10.96
N ARG A 90 -15.00 -3.14 -10.71
CA ARG A 90 -16.32 -2.53 -10.94
C ARG A 90 -17.22 -2.67 -9.70
N ALA A 91 -16.79 -2.19 -8.54
CA ALA A 91 -17.65 -1.86 -7.39
C ALA A 91 -16.75 -1.28 -6.28
N GLY A 92 -16.94 -0.09 -5.74
CA GLY A 92 -18.03 0.86 -5.87
C GLY A 92 -17.63 2.23 -5.33
N GLY A 93 -18.31 3.24 -5.86
CA GLY A 93 -18.26 4.62 -5.42
C GLY A 93 -19.36 5.37 -6.17
N LYS A 94 -20.62 5.21 -5.74
CA LYS A 94 -21.80 5.95 -6.22
C LYS A 94 -22.44 6.63 -5.00
N PRO A 95 -23.20 7.74 -5.10
CA PRO A 95 -23.16 8.92 -5.99
C PRO A 95 -23.03 10.24 -5.17
N ALA A 96 -22.89 11.41 -5.81
CA ALA A 96 -23.21 12.70 -5.18
C ALA A 96 -23.86 13.70 -6.15
N LYS A 97 -25.19 13.82 -5.98
CA LYS A 97 -26.07 15.01 -6.03
C LYS A 97 -26.11 15.92 -7.28
N GLY A 98 -27.27 15.90 -7.93
CA GLY A 98 -27.88 16.95 -8.75
C GLY A 98 -29.37 16.67 -8.84
#